data_AF-A0A5C6S1Z2-F1
#
_entry.id   AF-A0A5C6S1Z2-F1
#
_cell.length_a   1.000
_cell.length_b   1.000
_cell.length_c   1.000
_cell.angle_alpha   90.00
_cell.angle_beta   90.00
_cell.angle_gamma   90.00
#
_symmetry.space_group_name_H-M   'P 1'
#
loop_
_entity.id
_entity.type
_entity.pdbx_description
1 polymer ?
#
loop_
_entity_poly.entity_id
_entity_poly.type
_entity_poly.pdbx_seq_one_letter_code
_entity_poly.pdbx_strand_id
1 'polypeptide(L)'
;MNTKFFLFLLGFACLTTFVACDDDEGMMDEPTLYERLGGTEMVSDPATGGMIEAGRLGLRSVVDSTIFVIAADPELQPYFASLLMEVGNGNLTNLAVLSESLTDFFCVATGAENFTYDGMDMVSAHDPAQNPRMALKADNASYDAFINAVVAGANQNSVPEALIMEVGALLETLRADVVQR
;
A
#
# COMPACT_ATOMS: atom_id res chain seq x y z
N MET A 1 -31.10 85.12 -8.38
CA MET A 1 -32.31 84.27 -8.29
C MET A 1 -32.02 83.18 -7.27
N ASN A 2 -32.83 83.11 -6.22
CA ASN A 2 -32.70 82.17 -5.11
C ASN A 2 -32.89 80.71 -5.59
N THR A 3 -32.28 79.71 -4.96
CA THR A 3 -32.95 78.73 -4.05
C THR A 3 -32.00 77.57 -3.67
N LYS A 4 -32.22 77.09 -2.44
CA LYS A 4 -31.50 76.12 -1.60
C LYS A 4 -31.74 74.66 -2.01
N PHE A 5 -30.81 73.74 -1.69
CA PHE A 5 -31.00 72.46 -0.94
C PHE A 5 -29.72 71.58 -1.06
N PHE A 6 -28.89 71.32 -0.03
CA PHE A 6 -28.98 70.42 1.14
C PHE A 6 -28.58 68.94 0.89
N LEU A 7 -27.66 68.44 1.76
CA LEU A 7 -27.23 67.06 2.09
C LEU A 7 -26.32 66.31 1.09
N PHE A 8 -25.43 65.38 1.45
CA PHE A 8 -24.58 64.98 2.60
C PHE A 8 -23.92 63.64 2.15
N LEU A 9 -22.85 63.19 2.83
CA LEU A 9 -22.11 61.90 2.72
C LEU A 9 -20.89 61.92 1.77
N LEU A 10 -19.64 61.96 2.27
CA LEU A 10 -18.83 60.83 2.82
C LEU A 10 -18.91 59.60 1.92
N GLY A 11 -17.86 59.00 1.37
CA GLY A 11 -16.42 59.05 1.60
C GLY A 11 -15.80 57.77 1.00
N PHE A 12 -14.46 57.71 0.98
CA PHE A 12 -13.62 56.55 0.66
C PHE A 12 -13.36 56.22 -0.82
N ALA A 13 -12.29 56.82 -1.34
CA ALA A 13 -11.57 56.32 -2.51
C ALA A 13 -10.75 55.09 -2.10
N CYS A 14 -11.13 53.91 -2.60
CA CYS A 14 -10.32 52.71 -2.49
C CYS A 14 -9.31 52.69 -3.65
N LEU A 15 -8.02 52.88 -3.33
CA LEU A 15 -6.91 52.56 -4.22
C LEU A 15 -6.93 51.04 -4.47
N THR A 16 -7.17 50.61 -5.71
CA THR A 16 -6.93 49.23 -6.12
C THR A 16 -5.44 49.05 -6.41
N THR A 17 -4.69 48.55 -5.44
CA THR A 17 -3.39 47.93 -5.72
C THR A 17 -3.65 46.53 -6.27
N PHE A 18 -3.31 46.31 -7.53
CA PHE A 18 -3.18 44.96 -8.09
C PHE A 18 -2.00 44.27 -7.37
N VAL A 19 -2.31 43.38 -6.43
CA VAL A 19 -1.34 42.39 -5.96
C VAL A 19 -1.34 41.26 -6.99
N ALA A 20 -0.27 41.17 -7.77
CA ALA A 20 0.08 39.94 -8.46
C ALA A 20 0.68 39.01 -7.41
N CYS A 21 -0.03 37.93 -7.06
CA CYS A 21 0.55 36.82 -6.32
C CYS A 21 1.36 35.98 -7.31
N ASP A 22 2.68 36.11 -7.26
CA ASP A 22 3.61 35.03 -7.60
C ASP A 22 3.60 34.09 -6.38
N ASP A 23 2.76 33.06 -6.42
CA ASP A 23 2.80 31.98 -5.44
C ASP A 23 3.56 30.81 -6.07
N ASP A 24 4.89 30.93 -6.09
CA ASP A 24 5.83 29.79 -6.17
C ASP A 24 5.88 29.14 -4.77
N GLU A 25 4.72 28.68 -4.31
CA GLU A 25 4.59 27.83 -3.13
C GLU A 25 5.03 26.44 -3.58
N GLY A 26 6.29 26.10 -3.30
CA GLY A 26 6.81 24.76 -3.56
C GLY A 26 5.85 23.73 -2.97
N MET A 27 5.12 23.02 -3.83
CA MET A 27 4.17 21.99 -3.41
C MET A 27 4.96 20.96 -2.62
N MET A 28 4.74 20.88 -1.30
CA MET A 28 5.21 19.72 -0.55
C MET A 28 4.41 18.54 -1.07
N ASP A 29 5.10 17.57 -1.68
CA ASP A 29 4.48 16.34 -2.16
C ASP A 29 3.74 15.66 -0.98
N GLU A 30 2.56 15.11 -1.27
CA GLU A 30 1.81 14.35 -0.26
C GLU A 30 2.66 13.16 0.21
N PRO A 31 2.79 12.92 1.53
CA PRO A 31 3.61 11.83 2.01
C PRO A 31 3.09 10.50 1.46
N THR A 32 4.01 9.70 0.96
CA THR A 32 3.76 8.36 0.45
C THR A 32 3.14 7.47 1.54
N LEU A 33 2.50 6.39 1.11
CA LEU A 33 1.97 5.39 2.04
C LEU A 33 3.10 4.80 2.91
N TYR A 34 4.29 4.61 2.34
CA TYR A 34 5.47 4.14 3.08
C TYR A 34 5.88 5.12 4.20
N GLU A 35 5.94 6.42 3.91
CA GLU A 35 6.23 7.46 4.91
C GLU A 35 5.17 7.51 6.01
N ARG A 36 3.89 7.36 5.64
CA ARG A 36 2.77 7.32 6.60
C ARG A 36 2.77 6.07 7.49
N LEU A 37 3.44 5.00 7.06
CA LEU A 37 3.70 3.79 7.86
C LEU A 37 4.94 3.91 8.75
N GLY A 38 5.57 5.09 8.81
CA GLY A 38 6.78 5.36 9.61
C GLY A 38 8.05 5.52 8.76
N GLY A 39 7.96 5.29 7.45
CA GLY A 39 9.03 5.56 6.50
C GLY A 39 10.36 4.92 6.88
N THR A 40 11.44 5.67 6.67
CA THR A 40 12.82 5.23 6.88
C THR A 40 13.31 5.35 8.33
N GLU A 41 12.42 5.62 9.30
CA GLU A 41 12.81 5.65 10.71
C GLU A 41 13.27 4.26 11.15
N MET A 42 14.49 4.14 11.68
CA MET A 42 15.04 2.86 12.11
C MET A 42 14.52 2.48 13.49
N VAL A 43 13.86 1.32 13.58
CA VAL A 43 13.35 0.71 14.81
C VAL A 43 13.97 -0.68 15.03
N SER A 44 13.87 -1.21 16.24
CA SER A 44 14.38 -2.57 16.51
C SER A 44 13.55 -3.60 15.78
N ASP A 45 14.22 -4.52 15.08
CA ASP A 45 13.61 -5.65 14.42
C ASP A 45 13.43 -6.81 15.42
N PRO A 46 12.19 -7.15 15.83
CA PRO A 46 11.96 -8.24 16.77
C PRO A 46 12.30 -9.63 16.21
N ALA A 47 12.35 -9.80 14.88
CA ALA A 47 12.63 -11.09 14.25
C ALA A 47 14.14 -11.37 14.14
N THR A 48 14.95 -10.34 13.93
CA THR A 48 16.41 -10.50 13.72
C THR A 48 17.25 -9.97 14.89
N GLY A 49 16.68 -9.15 15.77
CA GLY A 49 17.40 -8.41 16.80
C GLY A 49 18.20 -7.22 16.28
N GLY A 50 18.15 -6.96 14.97
CA GLY A 50 18.79 -5.82 14.32
C GLY A 50 17.94 -4.55 14.33
N MET A 51 18.23 -3.65 13.38
CA MET A 51 17.42 -2.47 13.09
C MET A 51 16.76 -2.63 11.73
N ILE A 52 15.54 -2.12 11.58
CA ILE A 52 14.74 -2.13 10.35
C ILE A 52 13.98 -0.80 10.23
N GLU A 53 13.67 -0.37 9.00
CA GLU A 53 12.79 0.78 8.79
C GLU A 53 11.37 0.50 9.29
N ALA A 54 10.77 1.48 9.96
CA ALA A 54 9.43 1.36 10.53
C ALA A 54 8.38 1.05 9.45
N GLY A 55 8.47 1.68 8.28
CA GLY A 55 7.60 1.39 7.13
C GLY A 55 7.71 -0.08 6.70
N ARG A 56 8.93 -0.58 6.48
CA ARG A 56 9.17 -1.99 6.13
C ARG A 56 8.69 -2.94 7.22
N LEU A 57 8.93 -2.63 8.49
CA LEU A 57 8.48 -3.47 9.60
C LEU A 57 6.95 -3.59 9.60
N GLY A 58 6.23 -2.47 9.46
CA GLY A 58 4.77 -2.47 9.37
C GLY A 58 4.26 -3.33 8.22
N LEU A 59 4.83 -3.16 7.01
CA LEU A 59 4.46 -3.97 5.84
C LEU A 59 4.76 -5.46 6.04
N ARG A 60 5.95 -5.81 6.54
CA ARG A 60 6.33 -7.20 6.81
C ARG A 60 5.40 -7.85 7.81
N SER A 61 5.02 -7.15 8.88
CA SER A 61 4.08 -7.66 9.87
C SER A 61 2.70 -7.95 9.28
N VAL A 62 2.19 -7.08 8.41
CA VAL A 62 0.93 -7.33 7.67
C VAL A 62 1.07 -8.51 6.73
N VAL A 63 2.17 -8.59 5.97
CA VAL A 63 2.46 -9.70 5.05
C VAL A 63 2.48 -11.04 5.79
N ASP A 64 3.22 -11.13 6.89
CA ASP A 64 3.34 -12.35 7.69
C ASP A 64 1.97 -12.79 8.23
N SER A 65 1.19 -11.87 8.82
CA SER A 65 -0.17 -12.17 9.27
C SER A 65 -1.09 -12.59 8.13
N THR A 66 -1.01 -11.94 6.97
CA THR A 66 -1.81 -12.26 5.79
C THR A 66 -1.52 -13.67 5.30
N ILE A 67 -0.25 -14.10 5.26
CA ILE A 67 0.11 -15.45 4.84
C ILE A 67 -0.56 -16.51 5.74
N PHE A 68 -0.65 -16.28 7.05
CA PHE A 68 -1.37 -17.19 7.95
C PHE A 68 -2.89 -17.18 7.73
N VAL A 69 -3.48 -16.03 7.41
CA VAL A 69 -4.90 -15.95 7.04
C VAL A 69 -5.17 -16.73 5.76
N ILE A 70 -4.33 -16.54 4.72
CA ILE A 70 -4.38 -17.29 3.47
C ILE A 70 -4.27 -18.79 3.72
N ALA A 71 -3.31 -19.21 4.53
CA ALA A 71 -3.10 -20.61 4.86
C ALA A 71 -4.31 -21.24 5.59
N ALA A 72 -5.13 -20.44 6.26
CA ALA A 72 -6.35 -20.89 6.93
C ALA A 72 -7.60 -20.84 6.03
N ASP A 73 -7.54 -20.21 4.86
CA ASP A 73 -8.68 -20.03 3.95
C ASP A 73 -8.77 -21.17 2.91
N PRO A 74 -9.81 -22.03 2.96
CA PRO A 74 -9.99 -23.11 1.99
C PRO A 74 -10.12 -22.66 0.53
N GLU A 75 -10.56 -21.43 0.26
CA GLU A 75 -10.65 -20.86 -1.09
C GLU A 75 -9.24 -20.58 -1.66
N LEU A 76 -8.31 -20.17 -0.80
CA LEU A 76 -6.96 -19.77 -1.19
C LEU A 76 -5.94 -20.90 -1.12
N GLN A 77 -6.12 -21.87 -0.21
CA GLN A 77 -5.21 -23.00 -0.02
C GLN A 77 -4.79 -23.72 -1.32
N PRO A 78 -5.69 -23.99 -2.30
CA PRO A 78 -5.31 -24.68 -3.53
C PRO A 78 -4.22 -23.99 -4.34
N TYR A 79 -4.09 -22.65 -4.26
CA TYR A 79 -3.08 -21.88 -4.99
C TYR A 79 -1.68 -22.00 -4.38
N PHE A 80 -1.58 -22.32 -3.08
CA PHE A 80 -0.34 -22.36 -2.31
C PHE A 80 0.13 -23.78 -1.96
N ALA A 81 -0.35 -24.81 -2.67
CA ALA A 81 -0.13 -26.22 -2.33
C ALA A 81 1.36 -26.58 -2.09
N SER A 82 2.28 -26.11 -2.94
CA SER A 82 3.71 -26.36 -2.77
C SER A 82 4.26 -25.76 -1.47
N LEU A 83 3.88 -24.52 -1.16
CA LEU A 83 4.33 -23.83 0.05
C LEU A 83 3.77 -24.51 1.30
N LEU A 84 2.48 -24.85 1.30
CA LEU A 84 1.83 -25.51 2.44
C LEU A 84 2.44 -26.88 2.72
N MET A 85 2.81 -27.64 1.69
CA MET A 85 3.53 -28.91 1.85
C MET A 85 4.93 -28.72 2.45
N GLU A 86 5.68 -27.72 2.00
CA GLU A 86 7.02 -27.41 2.54
C GLU A 86 6.95 -27.04 4.03
N VAL A 87 6.01 -26.14 4.39
CA VAL A 87 5.77 -25.73 5.78
C VAL A 87 5.30 -26.91 6.62
N GLY A 88 4.39 -27.75 6.12
CA GLY A 88 3.93 -28.96 6.80
C GLY A 88 5.04 -29.97 7.09
N ASN A 89 6.10 -29.97 6.28
CA ASN A 89 7.32 -30.77 6.48
C ASN A 89 8.38 -30.08 7.35
N GLY A 90 8.07 -28.91 7.93
CA GLY A 90 9.00 -28.12 8.73
C GLY A 90 10.04 -27.34 7.93
N ASN A 91 9.92 -27.26 6.60
CA ASN A 91 10.79 -26.45 5.76
C ASN A 91 10.22 -25.05 5.55
N LEU A 92 10.75 -24.07 6.27
CA LEU A 92 10.28 -22.67 6.24
C LEU A 92 11.03 -21.79 5.23
N THR A 93 11.96 -22.34 4.46
CA THR A 93 12.84 -21.56 3.56
C THR A 93 12.03 -20.74 2.55
N ASN A 94 11.10 -21.36 1.84
CA ASN A 94 10.31 -20.68 0.83
C ASN A 94 9.18 -19.81 1.42
N LEU A 95 8.81 -20.04 2.68
CA LEU A 95 7.93 -19.12 3.40
C LEU A 95 8.66 -17.80 3.68
N ALA A 96 9.91 -17.87 4.12
CA ALA A 96 10.75 -16.68 4.32
C ALA A 96 10.97 -15.93 3.00
N VAL A 97 11.27 -16.64 1.90
CA VAL A 97 11.41 -16.03 0.56
C VAL A 97 10.12 -15.36 0.10
N LEU A 98 8.95 -15.99 0.32
CA LEU A 98 7.67 -15.38 -0.04
C LEU A 98 7.40 -14.11 0.77
N SER A 99 7.59 -14.17 2.10
CA SER A 99 7.40 -13.03 2.99
C SER A 99 8.31 -11.85 2.60
N GLU A 100 9.59 -12.13 2.35
CA GLU A 100 10.55 -11.11 1.92
C GLU A 100 10.17 -10.49 0.57
N SER A 101 9.92 -11.32 -0.45
CA SER A 101 9.58 -10.84 -1.79
C SER A 101 8.28 -10.02 -1.81
N LEU A 102 7.26 -10.43 -1.06
CA LEU A 102 6.01 -9.68 -0.96
C LEU A 102 6.17 -8.39 -0.15
N THR A 103 7.02 -8.40 0.89
CA THR A 103 7.37 -7.19 1.63
C THR A 103 8.09 -6.19 0.73
N ASP A 104 9.05 -6.63 -0.08
CA ASP A 104 9.76 -5.78 -1.04
C ASP A 104 8.80 -5.19 -2.08
N PHE A 105 7.90 -6.02 -2.61
CA PHE A 105 6.85 -5.57 -3.52
C PHE A 105 6.04 -4.41 -2.92
N PHE A 106 5.55 -4.58 -1.68
CA PHE A 106 4.79 -3.51 -1.01
C PHE A 106 5.66 -2.31 -0.66
N CYS A 107 6.93 -2.48 -0.27
CA CYS A 107 7.80 -1.34 -0.01
C CYS A 107 7.90 -0.45 -1.26
N VAL A 108 8.19 -1.05 -2.42
CA VAL A 108 8.25 -0.31 -3.69
C VAL A 108 6.89 0.30 -4.04
N ALA A 109 5.82 -0.50 -3.98
CA ALA A 109 4.49 -0.06 -4.39
C ALA A 109 3.92 1.06 -3.49
N THR A 110 4.33 1.11 -2.23
CA THR A 110 3.92 2.15 -1.27
C THR A 110 4.82 3.38 -1.28
N GLY A 111 5.85 3.43 -2.14
CA GLY A 111 6.67 4.61 -2.38
C GLY A 111 8.04 4.61 -1.71
N ALA A 112 8.52 3.49 -1.19
CA ALA A 112 9.88 3.42 -0.65
C ALA A 112 10.93 3.49 -1.77
N GLU A 113 11.90 4.40 -1.65
CA GLU A 113 12.90 4.66 -2.70
C GLU A 113 14.12 3.73 -2.67
N ASN A 114 14.37 3.09 -1.52
CA ASN A 114 15.56 2.29 -1.24
C ASN A 114 15.32 0.78 -1.28
N PHE A 115 14.14 0.35 -1.73
CA PHE A 115 13.81 -1.06 -1.95
C PHE A 115 13.69 -1.36 -3.43
N THR A 116 13.89 -2.63 -3.78
CA THR A 116 13.71 -3.12 -5.14
C THR A 116 12.97 -4.44 -5.08
N TYR A 117 11.98 -4.59 -5.96
CA TYR A 117 11.31 -5.86 -6.17
C TYR A 117 11.95 -6.58 -7.36
N ASP A 118 12.68 -7.64 -7.07
CA ASP A 118 13.39 -8.45 -8.08
C ASP A 118 12.60 -9.72 -8.49
N GLY A 119 11.33 -9.81 -8.10
CA GLY A 119 10.46 -10.93 -8.44
C GLY A 119 9.94 -10.87 -9.89
N MET A 120 9.14 -11.87 -10.25
CA MET A 120 8.43 -11.89 -11.53
C MET A 120 7.40 -10.76 -11.59
N ASP A 121 7.13 -10.24 -12.78
CA ASP A 121 5.97 -9.37 -12.98
C ASP A 121 4.67 -10.10 -12.58
N MET A 122 3.61 -9.35 -12.27
CA MET A 122 2.39 -9.92 -11.71
C MET A 122 1.70 -10.91 -12.66
N VAL A 123 1.84 -10.76 -13.98
CA VAL A 123 1.29 -11.72 -14.96
C VAL A 123 2.05 -13.03 -14.89
N SER A 124 3.38 -12.98 -15.00
CA SER A 124 4.24 -14.17 -14.97
C SER A 124 4.21 -14.87 -13.61
N ALA A 125 4.15 -14.12 -12.52
CA ALA A 125 4.07 -14.65 -11.16
C ALA A 125 2.80 -15.48 -10.92
N HIS A 126 1.68 -15.11 -11.55
CA HIS A 126 0.37 -15.75 -11.34
C HIS A 126 -0.06 -16.66 -12.49
N ASP A 127 0.81 -16.89 -13.49
CA ASP A 127 0.60 -17.86 -14.57
C ASP A 127 1.28 -19.21 -14.23
N PRO A 128 0.50 -20.30 -13.99
CA PRO A 128 1.06 -21.62 -13.71
C PRO A 128 2.01 -22.18 -14.79
N ALA A 129 1.93 -21.66 -16.02
CA ALA A 129 2.84 -22.06 -17.09
C ALA A 129 4.25 -21.46 -16.96
N GLN A 130 4.38 -20.33 -16.26
CA GLN A 130 5.63 -19.59 -16.07
C GLN A 130 6.16 -19.71 -14.63
N ASN A 131 5.24 -19.76 -13.66
CA ASN A 131 5.55 -20.00 -12.27
C ASN A 131 4.91 -21.32 -11.78
N PRO A 132 5.66 -22.44 -11.77
CA PRO A 132 5.13 -23.74 -11.36
C PRO A 132 4.76 -23.82 -9.87
N ARG A 133 5.10 -22.79 -9.06
CA ARG A 133 4.66 -22.69 -7.66
C ARG A 133 3.24 -22.12 -7.53
N MET A 134 2.71 -21.46 -8.57
CA MET A 134 1.31 -21.06 -8.65
C MET A 134 0.50 -22.23 -9.23
N ALA A 135 -0.23 -22.94 -8.37
CA ALA A 135 -0.82 -24.23 -8.77
C ALA A 135 -1.98 -24.10 -9.77
N LEU A 136 -2.68 -22.96 -9.75
CA LEU A 136 -3.91 -22.71 -10.52
C LEU A 136 -3.94 -21.26 -10.99
N LYS A 137 -4.68 -20.98 -12.07
CA LYS A 137 -4.98 -19.61 -12.47
C LYS A 137 -6.02 -19.01 -11.52
N ALA A 138 -5.74 -17.82 -10.99
CA ALA A 138 -6.67 -17.09 -10.14
C ALA A 138 -7.87 -16.57 -10.96
N ASP A 139 -9.03 -16.57 -10.32
CA ASP A 139 -10.24 -15.87 -10.79
C ASP A 139 -10.58 -14.70 -9.87
N ASN A 140 -11.64 -13.96 -10.19
CA ASN A 140 -12.08 -12.83 -9.36
C ASN A 140 -12.45 -13.25 -7.92
N ALA A 141 -13.02 -14.43 -7.71
CA ALA A 141 -13.43 -14.87 -6.38
C ALA A 141 -12.22 -15.12 -5.48
N SER A 142 -11.20 -15.81 -5.99
CA SER A 142 -9.94 -16.01 -5.28
C SER A 142 -9.18 -14.70 -5.04
N TYR A 143 -9.26 -13.75 -5.98
CA TYR A 143 -8.65 -12.44 -5.80
C TYR A 143 -9.35 -11.60 -4.73
N ASP A 144 -10.68 -11.63 -4.68
CA ASP A 144 -11.47 -10.98 -3.62
C ASP A 144 -11.17 -11.61 -2.26
N ALA A 145 -11.03 -12.94 -2.20
CA ALA A 145 -10.60 -13.65 -0.99
C ALA A 145 -9.19 -13.22 -0.55
N PHE A 146 -8.25 -13.04 -1.49
CA PHE A 146 -6.92 -12.51 -1.20
C PHE A 146 -6.97 -11.09 -0.61
N ILE A 147 -7.74 -10.17 -1.19
CA ILE A 147 -7.90 -8.82 -0.62
C ILE A 147 -8.46 -8.89 0.80
N ASN A 148 -9.49 -9.71 1.03
CA ASN A 148 -10.05 -9.90 2.37
C ASN A 148 -9.01 -10.46 3.36
N ALA A 149 -8.13 -11.35 2.91
CA ALA A 149 -7.03 -11.86 3.73
C ALA A 149 -6.02 -10.75 4.09
N VAL A 150 -5.68 -9.87 3.15
CA VAL A 150 -4.82 -8.69 3.40
C VAL A 150 -5.47 -7.77 4.44
N VAL A 151 -6.76 -7.47 4.30
CA VAL A 151 -7.53 -6.67 5.28
C VAL A 151 -7.49 -7.32 6.66
N ALA A 152 -7.70 -8.63 6.75
CA ALA A 152 -7.64 -9.36 8.01
C ALA A 152 -6.22 -9.33 8.63
N GLY A 153 -5.17 -9.50 7.83
CA GLY A 153 -3.78 -9.39 8.27
C GLY A 153 -3.43 -7.99 8.74
N ALA A 154 -3.91 -6.95 8.07
CA ALA A 154 -3.71 -5.56 8.46
C ALA A 154 -4.41 -5.22 9.79
N ASN A 155 -5.64 -5.71 9.97
CA ASN A 155 -6.39 -5.55 11.22
C ASN A 155 -5.68 -6.23 12.41
N GLN A 156 -5.07 -7.40 12.21
CA GLN A 156 -4.28 -8.06 13.27
C GLN A 156 -3.07 -7.23 13.73
N ASN A 157 -2.56 -6.38 12.85
CA ASN A 157 -1.44 -5.48 13.13
C ASN A 157 -1.89 -4.07 13.52
N SER A 158 -3.18 -3.86 13.77
CA SER A 158 -3.75 -2.57 14.17
C SER A 158 -3.45 -1.42 13.18
N VAL A 159 -3.33 -1.75 11.89
CA VAL A 159 -3.16 -0.74 10.84
C VAL A 159 -4.43 0.12 10.76
N PRO A 160 -4.32 1.47 10.72
CA PRO A 160 -5.49 2.33 10.57
C PRO A 160 -6.31 2.00 9.32
N GLU A 161 -7.63 1.96 9.44
CA GLU A 161 -8.57 1.60 8.35
C GLU A 161 -8.35 2.42 7.07
N ALA A 162 -8.01 3.71 7.20
CA ALA A 162 -7.69 4.56 6.05
C ALA A 162 -6.50 4.02 5.22
N LEU A 163 -5.44 3.53 5.88
CA LEU A 163 -4.28 2.96 5.19
C LEU A 163 -4.62 1.60 4.56
N ILE A 164 -5.48 0.81 5.21
CA ILE A 164 -5.96 -0.47 4.66
C ILE A 164 -6.72 -0.24 3.35
N MET A 165 -7.59 0.79 3.30
CA MET A 165 -8.32 1.13 2.07
C MET A 165 -7.39 1.54 0.93
N GLU A 166 -6.33 2.30 1.22
CA GLU A 166 -5.33 2.70 0.22
C GLU A 166 -4.52 1.50 -0.31
N VAL A 167 -4.13 0.57 0.57
CA VAL A 167 -3.50 -0.71 0.16
C VAL A 167 -4.46 -1.52 -0.71
N GLY A 168 -5.74 -1.60 -0.35
CA GLY A 168 -6.75 -2.27 -1.15
C GLY A 168 -6.89 -1.66 -2.54
N ALA A 169 -6.93 -0.32 -2.64
CA ALA A 169 -6.97 0.39 -3.91
C ALA A 169 -5.71 0.14 -4.76
N LEU A 170 -4.53 0.10 -4.13
CA LEU A 170 -3.28 -0.26 -4.81
C LEU A 170 -3.33 -1.69 -5.35
N LEU A 171 -3.78 -2.65 -4.55
CA LEU A 171 -3.92 -4.03 -4.99
C LEU A 171 -4.86 -4.14 -6.19
N GLU A 172 -6.01 -3.47 -6.14
CA GLU A 172 -6.97 -3.48 -7.25
C GLU A 172 -6.38 -3.05 -8.60
N THR A 173 -5.32 -2.22 -8.62
CA THR A 173 -4.62 -1.87 -9.87
C THR A 173 -3.96 -3.08 -10.57
N LEU A 174 -3.69 -4.15 -9.82
CA LEU A 174 -3.02 -5.37 -10.29
C LEU A 174 -4.02 -6.47 -10.69
N ARG A 175 -5.32 -6.28 -10.45
CA ARG A 175 -6.33 -7.33 -10.67
C ARG A 175 -6.26 -7.91 -12.09
N ALA A 176 -6.08 -7.05 -13.10
CA ALA A 176 -6.01 -7.47 -14.49
C ALA A 176 -4.80 -8.37 -14.81
N ASP A 177 -3.70 -8.24 -14.07
CA ASP A 177 -2.50 -9.04 -14.26
C ASP A 177 -2.59 -10.39 -13.51
N VAL A 178 -3.24 -10.37 -12.34
CA VAL A 178 -3.36 -11.53 -11.44
C VAL A 178 -4.53 -12.45 -11.83
N VAL A 179 -5.68 -11.89 -12.20
CA VAL A 179 -6.89 -12.67 -12.56
C VAL A 179 -6.76 -13.17 -13.99
N GLN A 180 -6.58 -14.48 -14.14
CA GLN A 180 -6.26 -15.13 -15.42
C GLN A 180 -7.27 -16.21 -15.84
N ARG A 181 -8.39 -16.33 -15.11
CA ARG A 181 -9.49 -17.28 -15.37
C ARG A 181 -10.85 -16.61 -15.29
#